data_AF-A0AAX0L5Q6-F1
#
_entry.id   AF-A0AAX0L5Q6-F1
#
_cell.length_a   1.000
_cell.length_b   1.000
_cell.length_c   1.000
_cell.angle_alpha   90.00
_cell.angle_beta   90.00
_cell.angle_gamma   90.00
#
_symmetry.space_group_name_H-M   'P 1'
#
loop_
_entity.id
_entity.type
_entity.pdbx_description
1 polymer ?
#
loop_
_entity_poly.entity_id
_entity_poly.type
_entity_poly.pdbx_seq_one_letter_code
_entity_poly.pdbx_strand_id
1 'polypeptide(L)'
;MLHQFEGVDPGPRPIDIALCAPSGLLPMERTLDDLRRASADLAHAEAAEIIARHRLGQLDEMIAGCEDDAGEVDAETAQALMGAADGLREERDSLAETLPLELGFHADRRDAASERIHTAQRKLRTMLQIPEHFGWLEEDRDLLAQARDALRFEPATLAESARQEARARLSDGLAAMPLAARRQGDLLRSVAGAARRLVDEVRRRDS
;
A
#
# COMPACT_ATOMS: atom_id res chain seq x y z
N MET A 1 13.04 -18.83 69.35
CA MET A 1 11.85 -19.44 68.72
C MET A 1 11.38 -18.44 67.67
N LEU A 2 11.89 -18.46 66.43
CA LEU A 2 11.58 -19.37 65.32
C LEU A 2 10.07 -19.40 64.97
N HIS A 3 9.73 -18.74 63.86
CA HIS A 3 8.91 -19.16 62.70
C HIS A 3 8.59 -17.86 61.92
N GLN A 4 9.18 -17.54 60.77
CA GLN A 4 9.21 -18.16 59.43
C GLN A 4 8.41 -17.28 58.44
N PHE A 5 8.98 -17.16 57.23
CA PHE A 5 8.59 -16.36 56.08
C PHE A 5 7.31 -16.86 55.39
N GLU A 6 6.63 -15.97 54.67
CA GLU A 6 6.19 -16.08 53.25
C GLU A 6 5.15 -14.96 53.00
N GLY A 7 5.32 -13.97 52.12
CA GLY A 7 6.03 -14.02 50.84
C GLY A 7 5.12 -14.47 49.70
N VAL A 8 3.84 -14.06 49.68
CA VAL A 8 2.94 -14.35 48.55
C VAL A 8 3.03 -13.21 47.54
N ASP A 9 3.86 -13.43 46.54
CA ASP A 9 3.91 -12.69 45.29
C ASP A 9 2.60 -12.93 44.50
N PRO A 10 1.77 -11.90 44.24
CA PRO A 10 0.64 -12.07 43.35
C PRO A 10 1.17 -12.16 41.93
N GLY A 11 1.30 -13.39 41.42
CA GLY A 11 1.72 -13.68 40.06
C GLY A 11 0.97 -12.86 38.99
N PRO A 12 1.52 -12.76 37.77
CA PRO A 12 0.96 -11.92 36.72
C PRO A 12 -0.48 -12.32 36.43
N ARG A 13 -1.38 -11.34 36.54
CA ARG A 13 -2.79 -11.52 36.18
C ARG A 13 -2.86 -12.00 34.72
N PRO A 14 -3.72 -12.98 34.40
CA PRO A 14 -3.99 -13.32 33.01
C PRO A 14 -4.43 -12.03 32.29
N ILE A 15 -3.81 -11.77 31.16
CA ILE A 15 -4.26 -10.74 30.24
C ILE A 15 -5.69 -11.13 29.87
N ASP A 16 -6.66 -10.38 30.37
CA ASP A 16 -8.04 -10.40 29.88
C ASP A 16 -7.99 -9.94 28.42
N ILE A 17 -7.72 -10.88 27.51
CA ILE A 17 -8.01 -10.72 26.10
C ILE A 17 -9.52 -10.73 26.03
N ALA A 18 -10.11 -9.54 26.10
CA ALA A 18 -11.51 -9.32 25.83
C ALA A 18 -11.84 -9.84 24.42
N LEU A 19 -12.24 -11.12 24.35
CA LEU A 19 -13.05 -11.66 23.28
C LEU A 19 -14.39 -10.93 23.33
N CYS A 20 -14.52 -9.81 22.62
CA CYS A 20 -15.86 -9.29 22.32
C CYS A 20 -15.89 -8.38 21.07
N ALA A 21 -16.84 -8.73 20.19
CA ALA A 21 -17.46 -8.02 19.08
C ALA A 21 -16.77 -8.02 17.68
N PRO A 22 -17.55 -7.89 16.58
CA PRO A 22 -18.72 -8.65 16.16
C PRO A 22 -18.48 -9.10 14.70
N SER A 23 -17.78 -10.21 14.53
CA SER A 23 -17.57 -10.81 13.22
C SER A 23 -17.39 -12.28 13.50
N GLY A 24 -18.21 -13.16 12.94
CA GLY A 24 -18.07 -14.61 13.11
C GLY A 24 -16.79 -15.20 12.49
N LEU A 25 -15.74 -14.38 12.33
CA LEU A 25 -14.45 -14.72 11.77
C LEU A 25 -13.53 -15.23 12.89
N LEU A 26 -12.78 -16.28 12.58
CA LEU A 26 -11.75 -16.80 13.46
C LEU A 26 -10.65 -15.73 13.67
N PRO A 27 -9.95 -15.72 14.82
CA PRO A 27 -8.94 -14.70 15.13
C PRO A 27 -7.86 -14.51 14.05
N MET A 28 -7.46 -15.59 13.38
CA MET A 28 -6.48 -15.55 12.29
C MET A 28 -7.07 -14.94 11.01
N GLU A 29 -8.33 -15.23 10.66
CA GLU A 29 -9.00 -14.61 9.50
C GLU A 29 -9.10 -13.09 9.68
N ARG A 30 -9.46 -12.66 10.90
CA ARG A 30 -9.48 -11.24 11.25
C ARG A 30 -8.09 -10.60 11.11
N THR A 31 -7.05 -11.28 11.60
CA THR A 31 -5.68 -10.77 11.50
C THR A 31 -5.19 -10.70 10.05
N LEU A 32 -5.59 -11.67 9.21
CA LEU A 32 -5.35 -11.63 7.77
C LEU A 32 -6.11 -10.49 7.09
N ASP A 33 -7.34 -10.21 7.50
CA ASP A 33 -8.11 -9.07 6.98
C ASP A 33 -7.48 -7.74 7.39
N ASP A 34 -7.06 -7.60 8.64
CA ASP A 34 -6.33 -6.42 9.13
C ASP A 34 -5.03 -6.20 8.34
N LEU A 35 -4.30 -7.27 8.05
CA LEU A 35 -3.09 -7.22 7.24
C LEU A 35 -3.39 -6.80 5.79
N ARG A 36 -4.46 -7.31 5.18
CA ARG A 36 -4.90 -6.92 3.83
C ARG A 36 -5.27 -5.44 3.78
N ARG A 37 -6.03 -4.94 4.75
CA ARG A 37 -6.41 -3.52 4.84
C ARG A 37 -5.19 -2.62 5.00
N ALA A 38 -4.28 -2.97 5.90
CA ALA A 38 -3.05 -2.21 6.10
C ALA A 38 -2.16 -2.21 4.85
N SER A 39 -2.08 -3.33 4.13
CA SER A 39 -1.36 -3.41 2.84
C SER A 39 -1.99 -2.54 1.75
N ALA A 40 -3.32 -2.47 1.71
CA ALA A 40 -4.04 -1.61 0.77
C ALA A 40 -3.86 -0.11 1.08
N ASP A 41 -3.83 0.25 2.37
CA ASP A 41 -3.53 1.61 2.82
C ASP A 41 -2.10 2.03 2.45
N LEU A 42 -1.14 1.13 2.65
CA LEU A 42 0.26 1.35 2.25
C LEU A 42 0.35 1.61 0.74
N ALA A 43 -0.27 0.74 -0.07
CA ALA A 43 -0.26 0.89 -1.52
C ALA A 43 -0.92 2.20 -2.00
N HIS A 44 -1.98 2.66 -1.32
CA HIS A 44 -2.61 3.95 -1.60
C HIS A 44 -1.68 5.11 -1.31
N ALA A 45 -1.00 5.11 -0.15
CA ALA A 45 -0.08 6.17 0.22
C ALA A 45 1.07 6.30 -0.79
N GLU A 46 1.66 5.17 -1.19
CA GLU A 46 2.73 5.12 -2.20
C GLU A 46 2.26 5.60 -3.58
N ALA A 47 1.07 5.18 -4.01
CA ALA A 47 0.51 5.58 -5.30
C ALA A 47 0.16 7.07 -5.34
N ALA A 48 -0.42 7.61 -4.26
CA ALA A 48 -0.85 9.00 -4.20
C ALA A 48 0.35 9.97 -4.33
N GLU A 49 1.46 9.69 -3.66
CA GLU A 49 2.68 10.48 -3.80
C GLU A 49 3.19 10.49 -5.26
N ILE A 50 3.23 9.33 -5.91
CA ILE A 50 3.67 9.20 -7.30
C ILE A 50 2.75 9.98 -8.25
N ILE A 51 1.44 9.86 -8.08
CA ILE A 51 0.44 10.55 -8.90
C ILE A 51 0.53 12.06 -8.73
N ALA A 52 0.67 12.55 -7.50
CA ALA A 52 0.75 13.99 -7.22
C ALA A 52 1.99 14.61 -7.87
N ARG A 53 3.14 13.94 -7.78
CA ARG A 53 4.39 14.38 -8.45
C ARG A 53 4.27 14.32 -9.98
N HIS A 54 3.66 13.27 -10.51
CA HIS A 54 3.43 13.14 -11.95
C HIS A 54 2.55 14.26 -12.49
N ARG A 55 1.48 14.63 -11.78
CA ARG A 55 0.58 15.71 -12.20
C ARG A 55 1.30 17.05 -12.35
N LEU A 56 2.22 17.39 -11.44
CA LEU A 56 3.06 18.59 -11.60
C LEU A 56 3.92 18.51 -12.86
N GLY A 57 4.60 17.39 -13.08
CA GLY A 57 5.42 17.20 -14.30
C GLY A 57 4.59 17.31 -15.57
N GLN A 58 3.38 16.74 -15.58
CA GLN A 58 2.47 16.83 -16.72
C GLN A 58 2.01 18.27 -16.98
N LEU A 59 1.74 19.06 -15.94
CA LEU A 59 1.40 20.48 -16.10
C LEU A 59 2.60 21.26 -16.67
N ASP A 60 3.81 21.01 -16.16
CA ASP A 60 5.03 21.64 -16.65
C ASP A 60 5.27 21.29 -18.15
N GLU A 61 5.04 20.04 -18.57
CA GLU A 61 5.11 19.61 -19.97
C GLU A 61 4.04 20.28 -20.86
N MET A 62 2.80 20.40 -20.37
CA MET A 62 1.73 21.05 -21.11
C MET A 62 1.97 22.56 -21.28
N ILE A 63 2.49 23.23 -20.24
CA ILE A 63 2.87 24.64 -20.31
C ILE A 63 3.95 24.84 -21.37
N ALA A 64 5.02 24.02 -21.32
CA ALA A 64 6.09 24.07 -22.30
C ALA A 64 5.57 23.83 -23.73
N GLY A 65 4.70 22.84 -23.92
CA GLY A 65 4.07 22.59 -25.23
C GLY A 65 3.27 23.78 -25.74
N CYS A 66 2.49 24.45 -24.88
CA CYS A 66 1.78 25.67 -25.27
C CYS A 66 2.73 26.83 -25.65
N GLU A 67 3.83 27.00 -24.90
CA GLU A 67 4.82 28.05 -25.16
C GLU A 67 5.59 27.80 -26.47
N ASP A 68 5.99 26.56 -26.72
CA ASP A 68 6.68 26.14 -27.95
C ASP A 68 5.75 26.31 -29.16
N ASP A 69 4.52 25.79 -29.09
CA ASP A 69 3.53 25.89 -30.17
C ASP A 69 3.18 27.36 -30.48
N ALA A 70 3.11 28.24 -29.47
CA ALA A 70 2.83 29.65 -29.65
C ALA A 70 3.90 30.37 -30.50
N GLY A 71 5.14 29.86 -30.53
CA GLY A 71 6.23 30.40 -31.34
C GLY A 71 6.11 30.08 -32.83
N GLU A 72 5.28 29.11 -33.21
CA GLU A 72 5.18 28.58 -34.58
C GLU A 72 3.88 28.94 -35.31
N VAL A 73 2.91 29.53 -34.62
CA VAL A 73 1.57 29.81 -35.13
C VAL A 73 1.31 31.32 -35.36
N ASP A 74 0.14 31.66 -35.90
CA ASP A 74 -0.27 33.06 -36.08
C ASP A 74 -0.56 33.76 -34.75
N ALA A 75 -0.61 35.10 -34.78
CA ALA A 75 -0.71 35.93 -33.58
C ALA A 75 -1.99 35.69 -32.75
N GLU A 76 -3.12 35.37 -33.38
CA GLU A 76 -4.38 35.11 -32.65
C GLU A 76 -4.29 33.77 -31.93
N THR A 77 -3.82 32.73 -32.63
CA THR A 77 -3.61 31.39 -32.04
C THR A 77 -2.55 31.41 -30.94
N ALA A 78 -1.43 32.13 -31.16
CA ALA A 78 -0.37 32.29 -30.16
C ALA A 78 -0.90 32.96 -28.88
N GLN A 79 -1.73 33.99 -29.01
CA GLN A 79 -2.36 34.65 -27.87
C GLN A 79 -3.27 33.69 -27.09
N ALA A 80 -4.03 32.85 -27.79
CA ALA A 80 -4.89 31.84 -27.15
C ALA A 80 -4.07 30.77 -26.41
N LEU A 81 -2.96 30.28 -27.00
CA LEU A 81 -2.06 29.31 -26.37
C LEU A 81 -1.38 29.89 -25.13
N MET A 82 -0.92 31.14 -25.19
CA MET A 82 -0.35 31.81 -24.01
C MET A 82 -1.37 31.99 -22.89
N GLY A 83 -2.63 32.34 -23.23
CA GLY A 83 -3.71 32.39 -22.24
C GLY A 83 -4.02 31.02 -21.62
N ALA A 84 -3.92 29.93 -22.39
CA ALA A 84 -4.05 28.57 -21.87
C ALA A 84 -2.87 28.21 -20.93
N ALA A 85 -1.65 28.57 -21.31
CA ALA A 85 -0.46 28.39 -20.48
C ALA A 85 -0.57 29.14 -19.15
N ASP A 86 -1.11 30.36 -19.15
CA ASP A 86 -1.37 31.13 -17.92
C ASP A 86 -2.33 30.37 -16.98
N GLY A 87 -3.44 29.84 -17.51
CA GLY A 87 -4.37 29.02 -16.71
C GLY A 87 -3.75 27.72 -16.17
N LEU A 88 -2.88 27.07 -16.95
CA LEU A 88 -2.13 25.89 -16.49
C LEU A 88 -1.11 26.26 -15.40
N ARG A 89 -0.46 27.43 -15.47
CA ARG A 89 0.45 27.91 -14.42
C ARG A 89 -0.29 28.17 -13.12
N GLU A 90 -1.49 28.75 -13.17
CA GLU A 90 -2.34 28.93 -11.98
C GLU A 90 -2.70 27.59 -11.32
N GLU A 91 -3.10 26.58 -12.11
CA GLU A 91 -3.37 25.23 -11.59
C GLU A 91 -2.10 24.60 -10.98
N ARG A 92 -0.98 24.72 -11.69
CA ARG A 92 0.32 24.18 -11.29
C ARG A 92 0.79 24.80 -9.97
N ASP A 93 0.64 26.11 -9.81
CA ASP A 93 1.04 26.82 -8.59
C ASP A 93 0.13 26.47 -7.41
N SER A 94 -1.18 26.36 -7.65
CA SER A 94 -2.14 25.87 -6.65
C SER A 94 -1.78 24.46 -6.16
N LEU A 95 -1.45 23.54 -7.09
CA LEU A 95 -1.00 22.20 -6.74
C LEU A 95 0.35 22.21 -6.01
N ALA A 96 1.30 23.04 -6.47
CA ALA A 96 2.61 23.15 -5.84
C ALA A 96 2.53 23.69 -4.40
N GLU A 97 1.55 24.56 -4.12
CA GLU A 97 1.27 25.08 -2.78
C GLU A 97 0.75 23.98 -1.84
N THR A 98 -0.15 23.11 -2.31
CA THR A 98 -0.74 22.05 -1.46
C THR A 98 0.12 20.79 -1.38
N LEU A 99 0.99 20.54 -2.36
CA LEU A 99 1.75 19.30 -2.46
C LEU A 99 2.57 18.95 -1.20
N PRO A 100 3.28 19.86 -0.53
CA PRO A 100 4.02 19.51 0.68
C PRO A 100 3.13 18.95 1.80
N LEU A 101 1.90 19.46 1.94
CA LEU A 101 0.93 18.98 2.91
C LEU A 101 0.41 17.59 2.53
N GLU A 102 0.10 17.37 1.25
CA GLU A 102 -0.33 16.07 0.73
C GLU A 102 0.76 15.01 0.91
N LEU A 103 2.01 15.33 0.60
CA LEU A 103 3.15 14.43 0.80
C LEU A 103 3.37 14.09 2.27
N GLY A 104 3.24 15.06 3.18
CA GLY A 104 3.30 14.83 4.62
C GLY A 104 2.21 13.87 5.09
N PHE A 105 0.96 14.12 4.68
CA PHE A 105 -0.17 13.25 5.00
C PHE A 105 0.02 11.81 4.50
N HIS A 106 0.53 11.63 3.28
CA HIS A 106 0.79 10.30 2.73
C HIS A 106 1.98 9.60 3.40
N ALA A 107 3.02 10.33 3.81
CA ALA A 107 4.11 9.78 4.62
C ALA A 107 3.59 9.25 5.97
N ASP A 108 2.78 10.03 6.68
CA ASP A 108 2.18 9.59 7.95
C ASP A 108 1.30 8.33 7.76
N ARG A 109 0.51 8.28 6.68
CA ARG A 109 -0.30 7.10 6.36
C ARG A 109 0.53 5.87 6.03
N ARG A 110 1.65 6.03 5.30
CA ARG A 110 2.59 4.95 5.00
C ARG A 110 3.17 4.37 6.28
N ASP A 111 3.59 5.23 7.20
CA ASP A 111 4.22 4.83 8.45
C ASP A 111 3.20 4.09 9.33
N ALA A 112 2.00 4.65 9.50
CA ALA A 112 0.90 4.00 10.23
C ALA A 112 0.44 2.67 9.60
N ALA A 113 0.45 2.55 8.27
CA ALA A 113 0.16 1.30 7.58
C ALA A 113 1.25 0.25 7.82
N SER A 114 2.52 0.65 7.77
CA SER A 114 3.68 -0.22 8.01
C SER A 114 3.68 -0.79 9.43
N GLU A 115 3.39 0.03 10.43
CA GLU A 115 3.24 -0.42 11.82
C GLU A 115 2.11 -1.44 12.00
N ARG A 116 0.96 -1.21 11.34
CA ARG A 116 -0.16 -2.15 11.37
C ARG A 116 0.19 -3.47 10.70
N ILE A 117 0.91 -3.45 9.57
CA ILE A 117 1.43 -4.66 8.91
C ILE A 117 2.32 -5.44 9.86
N HIS A 118 3.33 -4.79 10.46
CA HIS A 118 4.24 -5.46 11.41
C HIS A 118 3.50 -6.02 12.63
N THR A 119 2.50 -5.31 13.14
CA THR A 119 1.67 -5.77 14.25
C THR A 119 0.85 -6.99 13.86
N ALA A 120 0.20 -6.99 12.70
CA ALA A 120 -0.58 -8.12 12.20
C ALA A 120 0.32 -9.34 11.93
N GLN A 121 1.49 -9.15 11.33
CA GLN A 121 2.46 -10.22 11.11
C GLN A 121 2.99 -10.82 12.42
N ARG A 122 3.21 -10.00 13.45
CA ARG A 122 3.60 -10.48 14.78
C ARG A 122 2.49 -11.34 15.39
N LYS A 123 1.24 -10.89 15.31
CA LYS A 123 0.07 -11.66 15.76
C LYS A 123 -0.05 -13.00 15.01
N LEU A 124 0.09 -12.99 13.68
CA LEU A 124 0.08 -14.22 12.86
C LEU A 124 1.19 -15.19 13.28
N ARG A 125 2.42 -14.69 13.49
CA ARG A 125 3.53 -15.53 13.99
C ARG A 125 3.21 -16.17 15.33
N THR A 126 2.65 -15.41 16.27
CA THR A 126 2.22 -15.97 17.58
C THR A 126 1.13 -17.01 17.42
N MET A 127 0.12 -16.76 16.58
CA MET A 127 -0.97 -17.71 16.31
C MET A 127 -0.46 -19.02 15.69
N LEU A 128 0.55 -18.95 14.81
CA LEU A 128 1.17 -20.13 14.20
C LEU A 128 2.08 -20.92 15.15
N GLN A 129 2.57 -20.29 16.22
CA GLN A 129 3.44 -20.93 17.22
C GLN A 129 2.65 -21.64 18.33
N ILE A 130 1.43 -21.17 18.63
CA ILE A 130 0.60 -21.67 19.74
C ILE A 130 -0.85 -21.88 19.23
N PRO A 131 -1.07 -22.74 18.23
CA PRO A 131 -2.37 -22.86 17.56
C PRO A 131 -3.50 -23.31 18.50
N GLU A 132 -3.19 -24.07 19.55
CA GLU A 132 -4.17 -24.61 20.49
C GLU A 132 -4.85 -23.50 21.32
N HIS A 133 -4.15 -22.39 21.56
CA HIS A 133 -4.67 -21.24 22.31
C HIS A 133 -5.70 -20.41 21.54
N PHE A 134 -5.75 -20.53 20.21
CA PHE A 134 -6.62 -19.72 19.35
C PHE A 134 -7.83 -20.50 18.82
N GLY A 135 -8.11 -21.68 19.38
CA GLY A 135 -9.27 -22.51 19.02
C GLY A 135 -9.22 -23.05 17.60
N TRP A 136 -8.02 -23.20 17.04
CA TRP A 136 -7.80 -23.66 15.69
C TRP A 136 -7.65 -25.18 15.63
N LEU A 137 -8.46 -25.84 14.81
CA LEU A 137 -8.21 -27.20 14.36
C LEU A 137 -7.20 -27.13 13.21
N GLU A 138 -6.14 -27.93 13.22
CA GLU A 138 -5.09 -28.01 12.17
C GLU A 138 -5.62 -28.35 10.75
N GLU A 139 -6.94 -28.48 10.61
CA GLU A 139 -7.65 -28.95 9.44
C GLU A 139 -7.81 -27.87 8.35
N ASP A 140 -7.74 -26.57 8.69
CA ASP A 140 -7.82 -25.48 7.69
C ASP A 140 -6.44 -25.18 7.05
N ARG A 141 -6.04 -26.07 6.15
CA ARG A 141 -4.76 -25.99 5.42
C ARG A 141 -4.65 -24.74 4.55
N ASP A 142 -5.77 -24.26 3.99
CA ASP A 142 -5.78 -23.09 3.10
C ASP A 142 -5.53 -21.82 3.90
N LEU A 143 -6.12 -21.71 5.08
CA LEU A 143 -5.94 -20.56 5.94
C LEU A 143 -4.53 -20.54 6.57
N LEU A 144 -3.94 -21.69 6.89
CA LEU A 144 -2.51 -21.80 7.25
C LEU A 144 -1.59 -21.38 6.10
N ALA A 145 -1.90 -21.81 4.87
CA ALA A 145 -1.12 -21.44 3.69
C ALA A 145 -1.17 -19.92 3.48
N GLN A 146 -2.36 -19.30 3.58
CA GLN A 146 -2.51 -17.86 3.51
C GLN A 146 -1.73 -17.12 4.61
N ALA A 147 -1.77 -17.60 5.85
CA ALA A 147 -1.00 -17.02 6.95
C ALA A 147 0.51 -17.09 6.70
N ARG A 148 1.01 -18.23 6.23
CA ARG A 148 2.43 -18.40 5.89
C ARG A 148 2.85 -17.52 4.72
N ASP A 149 2.02 -17.42 3.68
CA ASP A 149 2.27 -16.56 2.52
C ASP A 149 2.30 -15.08 2.93
N ALA A 150 1.37 -14.65 3.79
CA ALA A 150 1.27 -13.27 4.24
C ALA A 150 2.46 -12.81 5.12
N LEU A 151 3.19 -13.76 5.70
CA LEU A 151 4.42 -13.52 6.46
C LEU A 151 5.68 -13.38 5.57
N ARG A 152 5.60 -13.65 4.27
CA ARG A 152 6.77 -13.60 3.37
C ARG A 152 7.16 -12.19 2.95
N PHE A 153 6.25 -11.22 3.03
CA PHE A 153 6.45 -9.88 2.48
C PHE A 153 6.63 -8.86 3.59
N GLU A 154 7.81 -8.25 3.64
CA GLU A 154 8.07 -7.09 4.49
C GLU A 154 7.35 -5.85 3.92
N PRO A 155 6.96 -4.87 4.78
CA PRO A 155 6.33 -3.64 4.32
C PRO A 155 7.10 -2.91 3.22
N ALA A 156 8.43 -2.89 3.29
CA ALA A 156 9.29 -2.27 2.28
C ALA A 156 9.12 -2.92 0.89
N THR A 157 8.97 -4.25 0.83
CA THR A 157 8.74 -4.99 -0.43
C THR A 157 7.36 -4.69 -1.00
N LEU A 158 6.35 -4.59 -0.12
CA LEU A 158 4.99 -4.20 -0.51
C LEU A 158 4.95 -2.77 -1.05
N ALA A 159 5.65 -1.84 -0.39
CA ALA A 159 5.79 -0.46 -0.82
C ALA A 159 6.49 -0.34 -2.18
N GLU A 160 7.61 -1.05 -2.40
CA GLU A 160 8.30 -1.06 -3.69
C GLU A 160 7.40 -1.61 -4.81
N SER A 161 6.69 -2.72 -4.55
CA SER A 161 5.72 -3.28 -5.49
C SER A 161 4.61 -2.27 -5.83
N ALA A 162 4.08 -1.57 -4.83
CA ALA A 162 3.06 -0.55 -5.04
C ALA A 162 3.58 0.63 -5.86
N ARG A 163 4.81 1.08 -5.64
CA ARG A 163 5.44 2.15 -6.42
C ARG A 163 5.67 1.74 -7.87
N GLN A 164 6.11 0.52 -8.12
CA GLN A 164 6.30 0.00 -9.48
C GLN A 164 4.97 -0.06 -10.23
N GLU A 165 3.93 -0.59 -9.59
CA GLU A 165 2.58 -0.65 -10.15
C GLU A 165 2.03 0.76 -10.45
N ALA A 166 2.22 1.73 -9.54
CA ALA A 166 1.80 3.11 -9.77
C ALA A 166 2.51 3.74 -10.97
N ARG A 167 3.83 3.54 -11.10
CA ARG A 167 4.61 4.01 -12.26
C ARG A 167 4.17 3.35 -13.56
N ALA A 168 3.92 2.04 -13.56
CA ALA A 168 3.43 1.31 -14.73
C ALA A 168 2.10 1.89 -15.22
N ARG A 169 1.16 2.15 -14.31
CA ARG A 169 -0.15 2.76 -14.65
C ARG A 169 -0.01 4.15 -15.28
N LEU A 170 0.97 4.94 -14.85
CA LEU A 170 1.23 6.25 -15.44
C LEU A 170 1.88 6.11 -16.82
N SER A 171 2.81 5.17 -16.99
CA SER A 171 3.49 4.91 -18.26
C SER A 171 2.59 4.32 -19.35
N ASP A 172 1.59 3.51 -18.97
CA ASP A 172 0.66 2.87 -19.92
C ASP A 172 -0.40 3.85 -20.47
N GLY A 173 -0.34 5.13 -20.08
CA GLY A 173 -1.09 6.20 -20.71
C GLY A 173 -2.60 6.09 -20.51
N LEU A 174 -3.07 6.22 -19.26
CA LEU A 174 -4.45 6.61 -18.93
C LEU A 174 -4.55 6.88 -17.43
N ALA A 175 -5.08 8.06 -17.07
CA ALA A 175 -5.50 8.39 -15.72
C ALA A 175 -6.23 7.22 -15.07
N ALA A 176 -5.70 6.73 -13.95
CA ALA A 176 -6.21 5.56 -13.27
C ALA A 176 -7.67 5.79 -12.86
N MET A 177 -8.57 5.01 -13.46
CA MET A 177 -9.91 4.72 -12.96
C MET A 177 -9.91 4.51 -11.43
N PRO A 178 -11.00 4.90 -10.73
CA PRO A 178 -11.07 4.79 -9.28
C PRO A 178 -10.84 3.34 -8.85
N LEU A 179 -10.28 3.19 -7.64
CA LEU A 179 -10.09 1.92 -6.95
C LEU A 179 -11.45 1.26 -6.63
N ALA A 180 -12.16 0.83 -7.66
CA ALA A 180 -13.23 -0.13 -7.53
C ALA A 180 -12.57 -1.44 -7.09
N ALA A 181 -13.12 -2.03 -6.03
CA ALA A 181 -12.74 -3.31 -5.48
C ALA A 181 -12.85 -4.45 -6.53
N ARG A 182 -11.87 -4.54 -7.43
CA ARG A 182 -11.63 -5.77 -8.19
C ARG A 182 -11.20 -6.81 -7.17
N ARG A 183 -11.96 -7.91 -7.08
CA ARG A 183 -11.64 -9.06 -6.20
C ARG A 183 -10.16 -9.41 -6.36
N GLN A 184 -9.40 -9.17 -5.30
CA GLN A 184 -7.94 -9.12 -5.25
C GLN A 184 -7.26 -10.49 -5.46
N GLY A 185 -8.04 -11.58 -5.57
CA GLY A 185 -7.56 -12.89 -6.03
C GLY A 185 -6.97 -12.86 -7.44
N ASP A 186 -7.40 -11.91 -8.29
CA ASP A 186 -6.83 -11.72 -9.63
C ASP A 186 -5.56 -10.88 -9.64
N LEU A 187 -5.35 -10.01 -8.64
CA LEU A 187 -4.13 -9.19 -8.54
C LEU A 187 -2.92 -10.01 -8.09
N LEU A 188 -3.07 -10.93 -7.13
CA LEU A 188 -2.00 -11.86 -6.76
C LEU A 188 -1.70 -12.87 -7.88
N ARG A 189 -2.70 -13.28 -8.67
CA ARG A 189 -2.47 -14.06 -9.91
C ARG A 189 -1.81 -13.23 -11.02
N SER A 190 -2.11 -11.95 -11.12
CA SER A 190 -1.55 -11.05 -12.13
C SER A 190 -0.10 -10.67 -11.82
N VAL A 191 0.23 -10.27 -10.59
CA VAL A 191 1.59 -9.90 -10.19
C VAL A 191 2.51 -11.12 -10.14
N ALA A 192 2.06 -12.25 -9.57
CA ALA A 192 2.83 -13.48 -9.60
C ALA A 192 2.97 -14.06 -11.03
N GLY A 193 1.96 -13.85 -11.88
CA GLY A 193 1.99 -14.22 -13.30
C GLY A 193 2.93 -13.34 -14.14
N ALA A 194 2.97 -12.04 -13.87
CA ALA A 194 3.89 -11.10 -14.50
C ALA A 194 5.34 -11.36 -14.07
N ALA A 195 5.57 -11.62 -12.77
CA ALA A 195 6.87 -11.99 -12.24
C ALA A 195 7.38 -13.33 -12.83
N ARG A 196 6.51 -14.34 -12.99
CA ARG A 196 6.89 -15.60 -13.66
C ARG A 196 7.24 -15.42 -15.13
N ARG A 197 6.50 -14.59 -15.87
CA ARG A 197 6.80 -14.30 -17.29
C ARG A 197 8.15 -13.60 -17.45
N LEU A 198 8.47 -12.65 -16.59
CA LEU A 198 9.78 -11.98 -16.59
C LEU A 198 10.92 -12.95 -16.29
N VAL A 199 10.75 -13.87 -15.33
CA VAL A 199 11.75 -14.89 -15.01
C VAL A 199 11.92 -15.90 -16.15
N ASP A 200 10.84 -16.34 -16.79
CA ASP A 200 10.88 -17.27 -17.92
C ASP A 200 11.50 -16.61 -19.17
N GLU A 201 11.29 -15.31 -19.37
CA GLU A 201 11.86 -14.58 -20.49
C GLU A 201 13.37 -14.34 -20.36
N VAL A 202 13.86 -14.07 -19.15
CA VAL A 202 15.31 -14.03 -18.87
C VAL A 202 15.96 -15.39 -19.12
N ARG A 203 15.31 -16.48 -18.68
CA ARG A 203 15.85 -17.84 -18.84
C ARG A 203 15.94 -18.29 -20.30
N ARG A 204 15.06 -17.79 -21.17
CA ARG A 204 15.11 -18.04 -22.64
C ARG A 204 16.16 -17.22 -23.37
N ARG A 205 16.63 -16.11 -22.80
CA ARG A 205 17.72 -15.30 -23.39
C ARG A 205 19.10 -15.85 -23.04
N ASP A 206 19.19 -16.61 -21.95
CA ASP A 206 20.40 -17.26 -21.47
C ASP A 206 20.56 -18.73 -21.95
N SER A 207 19.62 -19.24 -22.76
CA SER A 207 19.65 -20.57 -23.39
C SER A 207 19.82 -20.47 -24.90
#